data_AF-A0A7W8ZTA6-F1
#
_entry.id   AF-A0A7W8ZTA6-F1
#
_cell.length_a   1.000
_cell.length_b   1.000
_cell.length_c   1.000
_cell.angle_alpha   90.00
_cell.angle_beta   90.00
_cell.angle_gamma   90.00
#
_symmetry.space_group_name_H-M   'P 1'
#
loop_
_entity.id
_entity.type
_entity.pdbx_description
1 polymer ?
#
loop_
_entity_poly.entity_id
_entity_poly.type
_entity_poly.pdbx_seq_one_letter_code
_entity_poly.pdbx_strand_id
1 'polypeptide(L)' 'MQRFIKPHCPWTNGKVERLNRTLTTEWAYAPKYTSNHERAEAHAPWLNFYNTERIHTGIGQTPLSQVSPTS' A
#
# COMPACT_ATOMS: atom_id res chain seq x y z
N MET A 1 6.79 16.41 15.86
CA MET A 1 8.08 16.48 15.14
C MET A 1 8.00 15.63 13.89
N GLN A 2 8.34 16.17 12.72
CA GLN A 2 8.41 15.42 11.46
C GLN A 2 9.70 14.59 11.43
N ARG A 3 9.60 13.31 11.07
CA ARG A 3 10.77 12.42 10.89
C ARG A 3 11.07 12.32 9.39
N PHE A 4 12.31 12.64 9.02
CA PHE A 4 12.79 12.50 7.65
C PHE A 4 13.55 11.19 7.47
N ILE A 5 13.54 10.69 6.22
CA ILE A 5 14.44 9.62 5.79
C ILE A 5 15.89 10.08 5.90
N LYS A 6 16.76 9.19 6.38
CA LYS A 6 18.19 9.47 6.49
C LYS A 6 18.79 9.62 5.07
N PRO A 7 19.54 10.70 4.77
CA PRO A 7 20.20 10.86 3.48
C PRO A 7 21.06 9.65 3.13
N HIS A 8 21.05 9.26 1.86
CA HIS A 8 21.77 8.08 1.34
C HIS A 8 21.35 6.73 1.97
N CYS A 9 20.20 6.67 2.65
CA CYS A 9 19.66 5.44 3.23
C CYS A 9 18.30 5.02 2.64
N PRO A 10 18.22 4.76 1.32
CA PRO A 10 16.95 4.46 0.65
C PRO A 10 16.27 3.18 1.18
N TRP A 11 17.04 2.22 1.70
CA TRP A 11 16.51 0.97 2.26
C TRP A 11 15.50 1.18 3.40
N THR A 12 15.57 2.31 4.11
CA THR A 12 14.62 2.65 5.18
C THR A 12 13.19 2.88 4.66
N ASN A 13 13.05 3.19 3.38
CA ASN A 13 11.76 3.49 2.74
C ASN A 13 11.17 2.32 1.94
N GLY A 14 11.86 1.17 1.88
CA GLY A 14 11.52 0.09 0.95
C GLY A 14 10.09 -0.47 1.09
N LYS A 15 9.51 -0.46 2.30
CA LYS A 15 8.12 -0.89 2.52
C LYS A 15 7.11 0.06 1.85
N VAL A 16 7.30 1.37 2.03
CA VAL A 16 6.46 2.40 1.40
C VAL A 16 6.65 2.39 -0.11
N GLU A 17 7.88 2.26 -0.60
CA GLU A 17 8.14 2.19 -2.04
C GLU A 17 7.45 0.99 -2.69
N ARG A 18 7.49 -0.17 -2.03
CA ARG A 18 6.79 -1.36 -2.53
C ARG A 18 5.28 -1.21 -2.51
N LEU A 19 4.71 -0.61 -1.46
CA LEU A 19 3.29 -0.28 -1.40
C LEU A 19 2.92 0.66 -2.56
N ASN A 20 3.64 1.77 -2.72
CA ASN A 20 3.36 2.78 -3.73
C ASN A 20 3.42 2.20 -5.14
N ARG A 21 4.42 1.38 -5.46
CA ARG A 21 4.51 0.72 -6.78
C ARG A 21 3.27 -0.14 -7.07
N THR A 22 2.79 -0.85 -6.05
CA THR A 22 1.65 -1.76 -6.16
C THR A 22 0.33 -0.98 -6.28
N LEU A 23 0.15 0.04 -5.43
CA LEU A 23 -0.96 0.99 -5.48
C LEU A 23 -1.07 1.65 -6.87
N THR A 24 0.05 2.15 -7.40
CA THR A 24 0.07 2.76 -8.73
C THR A 24 -0.35 1.77 -9.81
N THR A 25 0.14 0.54 -9.77
CA THR A 25 -0.15 -0.45 -10.81
C THR A 25 -1.60 -0.93 -10.75
N GLU A 26 -2.11 -1.24 -9.56
CA GLU A 26 -3.37 -1.97 -9.39
C GLU A 26 -4.57 -1.07 -9.12
N TRP A 27 -4.36 0.02 -8.40
CA TRP A 27 -5.42 1.00 -8.16
C TRP A 27 -5.37 2.10 -9.20
N ALA A 28 -4.22 2.79 -9.38
CA ALA A 28 -4.23 4.01 -10.18
C ALA A 28 -4.42 3.77 -11.69
N TYR A 29 -3.91 2.65 -12.22
CA TYR A 29 -3.81 2.42 -13.66
C TYR A 29 -4.44 1.14 -14.22
N ALA A 30 -4.71 0.11 -13.40
CA ALA A 30 -5.38 -1.10 -13.92
C ALA A 30 -6.86 -0.85 -14.29
N PRO A 31 -7.67 -0.16 -13.48
CA PRO A 31 -9.05 0.15 -13.82
C PRO A 31 -9.14 1.37 -14.74
N LYS A 32 -10.14 1.38 -15.63
CA LYS A 32 -10.47 2.55 -16.44
C LYS A 32 -11.48 3.42 -15.68
N TYR A 33 -11.00 4.42 -14.97
CA TYR A 33 -11.87 5.41 -14.33
C TYR A 33 -12.35 6.45 -15.33
N THR A 34 -13.61 6.84 -15.20
CA THR A 34 -14.23 7.91 -15.99
C THR A 34 -14.06 9.28 -15.35
N SER A 35 -13.76 9.33 -14.04
CA SER A 35 -13.50 10.57 -13.31
C SER A 35 -12.50 10.36 -12.16
N ASN A 36 -11.91 11.47 -11.69
CA ASN A 36 -11.07 11.45 -10.49
C ASN A 36 -11.86 11.12 -9.22
N HIS A 37 -13.15 11.45 -9.18
CA HIS A 37 -14.03 11.14 -8.05
C HIS A 37 -14.21 9.62 -7.94
N GLU A 38 -14.53 8.94 -9.03
CA GLU A 38 -14.62 7.48 -9.09
C GLU A 38 -13.31 6.80 -8.67
N ARG A 39 -12.17 7.33 -9.14
CA ARG A 39 -10.85 6.83 -8.73
C ARG A 39 -10.61 6.98 -7.21
N ALA A 40 -11.04 8.10 -6.62
CA ALA A 40 -10.90 8.35 -5.19
C ALA A 40 -11.79 7.42 -4.36
N GLU A 41 -13.03 7.20 -4.78
CA GLU A 41 -13.96 6.26 -4.13
C GLU A 41 -13.42 4.82 -4.16
N ALA A 42 -12.78 4.41 -5.26
CA ALA A 42 -12.16 3.10 -5.38
C ALA A 42 -10.90 2.90 -4.51
N HIS A 43 -10.33 3.97 -3.95
CA HIS A 43 -9.08 3.89 -3.18
C HIS A 43 -9.25 3.16 -1.84
N ALA A 44 -10.29 3.50 -1.07
CA ALA A 44 -10.52 2.88 0.23
C ALA A 44 -10.84 1.38 0.14
N PRO A 45 -11.72 0.91 -0.79
CA PRO A 45 -11.91 -0.51 -1.05
C PRO A 45 -10.62 -1.24 -1.44
N TRP A 46 -9.78 -0.63 -2.29
CA TRP A 46 -8.50 -1.24 -2.68
C TRP A 46 -7.54 -1.37 -1.48
N LEU A 47 -7.46 -0.36 -0.63
CA LEU A 47 -6.65 -0.41 0.60
C LEU A 47 -7.12 -1.51 1.55
N ASN A 48 -8.43 -1.69 1.69
CA ASN A 48 -8.97 -2.79 2.49
C ASN A 48 -8.50 -4.13 1.94
N PHE A 49 -8.77 -4.40 0.67
CA PHE A 49 -8.33 -5.62 -0.01
C PHE A 49 -6.83 -5.88 0.13
N TYR A 50 -5.99 -4.87 -0.12
CA TYR A 50 -4.53 -5.00 -0.01
C TYR A 50 -4.10 -5.41 1.40
N ASN A 51 -4.73 -4.86 2.45
CA ASN A 51 -4.33 -5.12 3.83
C ASN A 51 -4.92 -6.40 4.42
N THR A 52 -6.15 -6.78 4.03
CA THR A 52 -6.94 -7.81 4.74
C THR A 52 -7.12 -9.11 3.95
N GLU A 53 -7.03 -9.07 2.62
CA GLU A 53 -7.39 -10.20 1.76
C GLU A 53 -6.22 -10.67 0.88
N ARG A 54 -5.37 -9.76 0.44
CA ARG A 54 -4.24 -10.11 -0.44
C ARG A 54 -3.19 -10.92 0.31
N ILE A 55 -2.90 -12.12 -0.19
CA ILE A 55 -1.76 -12.92 0.26
C ILE A 55 -0.48 -12.47 -0.46
N HIS A 56 0.54 -12.12 0.32
CA HIS A 56 1.84 -11.70 -0.19
C HIS A 56 2.81 -12.87 -0.25
N THR A 57 3.30 -13.21 -1.43
CA THR A 57 4.21 -14.37 -1.64
C THR A 57 5.46 -14.35 -0.77
N GLY A 58 5.99 -13.17 -0.44
CA GLY A 58 7.18 -13.04 0.41
C GLY A 58 6.96 -13.35 1.90
N ILE A 59 5.71 -13.35 2.38
CA ILE A 59 5.36 -13.62 3.79
C ILE A 59 4.29 -14.70 3.96
N GLY A 60 3.67 -15.18 2.87
CA GLY A 60 2.63 -16.19 2.88
C GLY A 60 1.31 -15.78 3.56
N GLN A 61 1.17 -14.51 3.94
CA GLN A 61 0.02 -13.98 4.70
C GLN A 61 -0.37 -12.59 4.19
N THR A 62 -1.42 -12.01 4.79
CA THR A 62 -1.83 -10.62 4.52
C THR A 62 -0.95 -9.65 5.32
N PRO A 63 -0.83 -8.38 4.89
CA PRO A 63 -0.07 -7.38 5.63
C PRO A 63 -0.59 -7.16 7.06
N LEU A 64 -1.90 -7.20 7.26
CA LEU A 64 -2.51 -7.01 8.58
C LEU A 64 -2.14 -8.14 9.56
N SER A 65 -1.96 -9.37 9.08
CA SER A 65 -1.53 -10.48 9.96
C SER A 65 -0.13 -10.30 10.56
N GLN A 66 0.65 -9.35 10.03
CA GLN A 66 2.02 -9.08 10.48
C GLN A 66 2.12 -7.92 11.49
N VAL A 67 1.02 -7.24 11.80
CA VAL A 67 1.03 -6.19 12.82
C VAL A 67 0.62 -6.75 14.18
N SER A 68 1.41 -6.45 15.21
CA SER A 68 1.02 -6.74 16.59
C SER A 68 -0.12 -5.80 17.01
N PRO A 69 -1.08 -6.24 17.84
CA PRO A 69 -2.03 -5.34 18.45
C PRO A 69 -1.29 -4.24 19.22
N THR A 70 -1.59 -2.98 18.92
CA THR A 70 -1.06 -1.86 19.72
C THR A 70 -1.63 -1.98 21.13
N SER A 71 -0.76 -2.18 22.12
CA SER A 71 -1.11 -2.08 23.55
C SER A 71 -1.30 -0.62 23.96
#